data_AF-A0A7G8BV12-F1
#
_entry.id   AF-A0A7G8BV12-F1
#
_cell.length_a   1.000
_cell.length_b   1.000
_cell.length_c   1.000
_cell.angle_alpha   90.00
_cell.angle_beta   90.00
_cell.angle_gamma   90.00
#
_symmetry.space_group_name_H-M   'P 1'
#
loop_
_entity.id
_entity.type
_entity.pdbx_description
1 polymer ?
#
loop_
_entity_poly.entity_id
_entity_poly.type
_entity_poly.pdbx_seq_one_letter_code
_entity_poly.pdbx_strand_id
1 'polypeptide(L)'
;MAVPLSFKPQPVDPHLELERRLASAPREHAEALLVVYDILQAAHENGTLDAIHGLIYARDKIAGQLAEAANTPEGKDALLNLLELGKIFASLDPKVLAPLTDAMRQSSDQHRQEKKTPSFWQIFRRATSEDGRRGLSFFTLLLTNFGKSLKA
;
A
#
# COMPACT_ATOMS: atom_id res chain seq x y z
N MET A 1 -5.35 56.23 50.06
CA MET A 1 -6.15 55.39 49.12
C MET A 1 -5.38 55.34 47.80
N ALA A 2 -4.97 54.16 47.33
CA ALA A 2 -4.17 54.04 46.10
C ALA A 2 -5.07 54.07 44.86
N VAL A 3 -4.68 54.86 43.85
CA VAL A 3 -5.40 54.97 42.57
C VAL A 3 -5.01 53.78 41.69
N PRO A 4 -5.96 52.99 41.16
CA PRO A 4 -5.62 51.88 40.27
C PRO A 4 -5.16 52.42 38.91
N LEU A 5 -3.95 52.04 38.49
CA LEU A 5 -3.47 52.28 37.13
C LEU A 5 -4.27 51.42 36.16
N SER A 6 -5.02 52.06 35.26
CA SER A 6 -5.73 51.37 34.18
C SER A 6 -4.72 50.98 33.10
N PHE A 7 -4.18 49.77 33.20
CA PHE A 7 -3.37 49.19 32.13
C PHE A 7 -4.30 48.67 31.04
N LYS A 8 -4.32 49.36 29.90
CA LYS A 8 -4.94 48.86 28.67
C LYS A 8 -3.82 48.29 27.80
N PRO A 9 -3.67 46.95 27.70
CA PRO A 9 -2.71 46.37 26.77
C PRO A 9 -3.06 46.85 25.37
N GLN A 10 -2.09 47.44 24.66
CA GLN A 10 -2.26 47.74 23.24
C GLN A 10 -2.51 46.41 22.52
N PRO A 11 -3.51 46.33 21.62
CA PRO A 11 -3.73 45.13 20.84
C PRO A 11 -2.52 44.93 19.94
N VAL A 12 -1.67 43.97 20.30
CA VAL A 12 -0.56 43.56 19.47
C VAL A 12 -1.16 42.83 18.28
N ASP A 13 -0.91 43.34 17.08
CA ASP A 13 -1.37 42.71 15.86
C ASP A 13 -0.69 41.33 15.75
N PRO A 14 -1.46 40.22 15.77
CA PRO A 14 -0.92 38.87 15.81
C PRO A 14 -0.04 38.54 14.60
N HIS A 15 -0.25 39.23 13.46
CA HIS A 15 0.60 39.07 12.28
C HIS A 15 1.99 39.68 12.47
N LEU A 16 2.06 40.87 13.09
CA LEU A 16 3.32 41.54 13.42
C LEU A 16 4.13 40.77 14.47
N GLU A 17 3.46 40.08 15.39
CA GLU A 17 4.13 39.21 16.37
C GLU A 17 4.66 37.93 15.72
N LEU A 18 3.91 37.33 14.79
CA LEU A 18 4.36 36.19 13.99
C LEU A 18 5.55 36.53 13.10
N GLU A 19 5.54 37.69 12.44
CA GLU A 19 6.66 38.17 11.62
C GLU A 19 7.92 38.42 12.46
N ARG A 20 7.78 39.00 13.65
CA ARG A 20 8.91 39.17 14.58
C ARG A 20 9.48 37.84 15.05
N ARG A 21 8.63 36.87 15.39
CA ARG A 21 9.05 35.52 15.79
C ARG A 21 9.69 34.77 14.63
N LEU A 22 9.18 34.91 13.42
CA LEU A 22 9.78 34.33 12.22
C LEU A 22 11.14 34.95 11.89
N ALA A 23 11.32 36.26 12.13
CA ALA A 23 12.59 36.94 11.95
C ALA A 23 13.65 36.56 13.01
N SER A 24 13.24 36.17 14.23
CA SER A 24 14.15 35.74 15.31
C SER A 24 14.40 34.23 15.36
N ALA A 25 13.45 33.42 14.89
CA ALA A 25 13.51 31.95 14.89
C ALA A 25 14.79 31.35 14.26
N PRO A 26 15.38 31.90 13.18
CA PRO A 26 16.60 31.37 12.61
C PRO A 26 17.82 31.44 13.52
N ARG A 27 17.84 32.41 14.46
CA ARG A 27 18.94 32.56 15.42
C ARG A 27 18.76 31.71 16.68
N GLU A 28 17.52 31.53 17.13
CA GLU A 28 17.21 30.72 18.33
C GLU A 28 17.16 29.22 18.03
N HIS A 29 16.83 28.84 16.79
CA HIS A 29 16.71 27.44 16.36
C HIS A 29 17.70 27.09 15.24
N ALA A 30 18.83 27.79 15.17
CA ALA A 30 19.85 27.59 14.14
C ALA A 30 20.28 26.11 14.01
N GLU A 31 20.47 25.42 15.15
CA GLU A 31 20.83 24.01 15.18
C GLU A 31 19.71 23.11 14.65
N ALA A 32 18.46 23.34 15.05
CA ALA A 32 17.32 22.57 14.56
C ALA A 32 17.08 22.81 13.05
N LEU A 33 17.32 24.03 12.56
CA LEU A 33 17.24 24.34 11.14
C LEU A 33 18.35 23.63 10.35
N LEU A 34 19.58 23.59 10.88
CA LEU A 34 20.67 22.83 10.27
C LEU A 34 20.33 21.33 10.20
N VAL A 35 19.76 20.76 11.26
CA VAL A 35 19.29 19.37 11.24
C VAL A 35 18.19 19.15 10.20
N VAL A 36 17.26 20.08 10.02
CA VAL A 36 16.24 20.01 8.95
C VAL A 36 16.89 20.06 7.57
N TYR A 37 17.90 20.91 7.37
CA TYR A 37 18.67 20.96 6.13
C TYR A 37 19.46 19.68 5.88
N ASP A 38 20.05 19.07 6.90
CA ASP A 38 20.75 17.79 6.79
C ASP A 38 19.79 16.65 6.41
N ILE A 39 18.58 16.64 6.98
CA ILE A 39 17.52 15.69 6.61
C ILE A 39 17.10 15.89 5.15
N LEU A 40 16.90 17.13 4.73
CA LEU A 40 16.57 17.47 3.34
C LEU A 40 17.70 17.08 2.39
N GLN A 41 18.96 17.29 2.78
CA GLN A 41 20.13 16.92 2.01
C GLN A 41 20.26 15.40 1.91
N ALA A 42 20.13 14.66 3.01
CA ALA A 42 20.13 13.20 2.99
C ALA A 42 19.00 12.63 2.14
N ALA A 43 17.80 13.24 2.20
CA ALA A 43 16.67 12.88 1.36
C ALA A 43 16.88 13.23 -0.12
N HIS A 44 17.70 14.23 -0.44
CA HIS A 44 18.10 14.55 -1.81
C HIS A 44 19.17 13.56 -2.31
N GLU A 45 20.21 13.31 -1.52
CA GLU A 45 21.31 12.39 -1.87
C GLU A 45 20.85 10.95 -2.08
N ASN A 46 19.85 10.49 -1.31
CA ASN A 46 19.27 9.15 -1.48
C ASN A 46 18.17 9.08 -2.56
N GLY A 47 17.90 10.19 -3.27
CA GLY A 47 16.91 10.26 -4.35
C GLY A 47 15.45 10.28 -3.91
N THR A 48 15.16 10.37 -2.61
CA THR A 48 13.78 10.45 -2.10
C THR A 48 13.11 11.76 -2.52
N LEU A 49 13.84 12.88 -2.45
CA LEU A 49 13.35 14.18 -2.89
C LEU A 49 13.07 14.17 -4.41
N ASP A 50 13.94 13.55 -5.19
CA ASP A 50 13.78 13.43 -6.65
C ASP A 50 12.62 12.51 -7.03
N ALA A 51 12.39 11.43 -6.26
CA ALA A 51 11.24 10.56 -6.44
C ALA A 51 9.92 11.30 -6.13
N ILE A 52 9.87 12.06 -5.05
CA ILE A 52 8.71 12.90 -4.69
C ILE A 52 8.50 13.99 -5.73
N HIS A 53 9.57 14.68 -6.13
CA HIS A 53 9.53 15.73 -7.15
C HIS A 53 9.08 15.16 -8.50
N GLY A 54 9.62 14.00 -8.90
CA GLY A 54 9.22 13.27 -10.09
C GLY A 54 7.76 12.83 -10.06
N LEU A 55 7.26 12.37 -8.90
CA LEU A 55 5.85 12.03 -8.72
C LEU A 55 4.94 13.26 -8.84
N ILE A 56 5.30 14.37 -8.21
CA ILE A 56 4.55 15.63 -8.28
C ILE A 56 4.56 16.20 -9.69
N TYR A 57 5.71 16.18 -10.38
CA TYR A 57 5.85 16.71 -11.73
C TYR A 57 5.19 15.81 -12.78
N ALA A 58 5.27 14.49 -12.60
CA ALA A 58 4.59 13.53 -13.46
C ALA A 58 3.08 13.47 -13.20
N ARG A 59 2.57 14.08 -12.12
CA ARG A 59 1.16 14.03 -11.75
C ARG A 59 0.26 14.51 -12.89
N ASP A 60 0.58 15.61 -13.57
CA ASP A 60 -0.35 16.18 -14.54
C ASP A 60 -0.41 15.32 -15.82
N LYS A 61 0.71 14.67 -16.18
CA LYS A 61 0.80 13.76 -17.33
C LYS A 61 0.22 12.37 -17.02
N ILE A 62 0.50 11.83 -15.84
CA ILE A 62 0.04 10.50 -15.41
C ILE A 62 -1.43 10.57 -14.97
N ALA A 63 -1.83 11.57 -14.18
CA ALA A 63 -3.21 11.73 -13.74
C ALA A 63 -4.13 12.10 -14.89
N GLY A 64 -3.69 12.89 -15.87
CA GLY A 64 -4.47 13.16 -17.08
C GLY A 64 -4.77 11.88 -17.86
N GLN A 65 -3.74 11.08 -18.16
CA GLN A 65 -3.90 9.81 -18.89
C GLN A 65 -4.66 8.75 -18.09
N LEU A 66 -4.44 8.66 -16.78
CA LEU A 66 -5.20 7.76 -15.91
C LEU A 66 -6.65 8.21 -15.76
N ALA A 67 -6.92 9.51 -15.69
CA ALA A 67 -8.29 10.03 -15.62
C ALA A 67 -9.03 9.83 -16.94
N GLU A 68 -8.37 10.02 -18.08
CA GLU A 68 -8.92 9.71 -19.39
C GLU A 68 -9.20 8.21 -19.53
N ALA A 69 -8.23 7.36 -19.18
CA ALA A 69 -8.39 5.91 -19.19
C ALA A 69 -9.52 5.46 -18.24
N ALA A 70 -9.59 6.00 -17.02
CA ALA A 70 -10.64 5.70 -16.04
C ALA A 70 -12.01 6.22 -16.44
N ASN A 71 -12.10 7.19 -17.35
CA ASN A 71 -13.37 7.72 -17.84
C ASN A 71 -13.97 6.90 -18.99
N THR A 72 -13.19 6.04 -19.64
CA THR A 72 -13.75 5.09 -20.62
C THR A 72 -14.58 4.01 -19.91
N PRO A 73 -15.54 3.39 -20.61
CA PRO A 73 -16.27 2.23 -20.08
C PRO A 73 -15.33 1.12 -19.58
N GLU A 74 -14.30 0.81 -20.36
CA GLU A 74 -13.31 -0.23 -20.05
C GLU A 74 -12.48 0.11 -18.80
N GLY A 75 -12.11 1.37 -18.61
CA GLY A 75 -11.37 1.80 -17.42
C GLY A 75 -12.23 1.79 -16.16
N LYS A 76 -13.52 2.14 -16.25
CA LYS A 76 -14.46 1.99 -15.13
C LYS A 76 -14.63 0.52 -14.75
N ASP A 77 -14.83 -0.34 -15.74
CA ASP A 77 -14.93 -1.78 -15.50
C ASP A 77 -13.64 -2.35 -14.91
N ALA A 78 -12.47 -1.92 -15.39
CA ALA A 78 -11.19 -2.30 -14.83
C ALA A 78 -11.03 -1.87 -13.38
N LEU A 79 -11.41 -0.64 -13.03
CA LEU A 79 -11.38 -0.14 -11.65
C LEU A 79 -12.35 -0.91 -10.74
N LEU A 80 -13.56 -1.19 -11.23
CA LEU A 80 -14.55 -1.97 -10.49
C LEU A 80 -14.08 -3.41 -10.28
N ASN A 81 -13.49 -4.04 -11.30
CA ASN A 81 -12.88 -5.35 -11.19
C ASN A 81 -11.72 -5.35 -10.20
N LEU A 82 -10.88 -4.31 -10.20
CA LEU A 82 -9.77 -4.18 -9.25
C LEU A 82 -10.28 -4.02 -7.82
N LEU A 83 -11.35 -3.25 -7.61
CA LEU A 83 -12.00 -3.13 -6.31
C LEU A 83 -12.59 -4.48 -5.85
N GLU A 84 -13.22 -5.22 -6.77
CA GLU A 84 -13.78 -6.54 -6.48
C GLU A 84 -12.68 -7.56 -6.16
N LEU A 85 -11.56 -7.55 -6.89
CA LEU A 85 -10.36 -8.31 -6.55
C LEU A 85 -9.86 -7.95 -5.16
N GLY A 86 -9.83 -6.66 -4.81
CA GLY A 86 -9.50 -6.19 -3.46
C GLY A 86 -10.41 -6.77 -2.39
N LYS A 87 -11.72 -6.84 -2.65
CA LYS A 87 -12.67 -7.49 -1.73
C LYS A 87 -12.42 -8.98 -1.61
N ILE A 88 -12.06 -9.68 -2.70
CA ILE A 88 -11.66 -11.09 -2.65
C ILE A 88 -10.49 -11.23 -1.68
N PHE A 89 -9.40 -10.47 -1.87
CA PHE A 89 -8.25 -10.51 -0.98
C PHE A 89 -8.60 -10.18 0.47
N ALA A 90 -9.46 -9.20 0.71
CA ALA A 90 -9.89 -8.81 2.05
C ALA A 90 -10.81 -9.84 2.72
N SER A 91 -11.58 -10.60 1.93
CA SER A 91 -12.52 -11.62 2.42
C SER A 91 -11.87 -12.97 2.71
N LEU A 92 -10.63 -13.20 2.28
CA LEU A 92 -9.88 -14.41 2.60
C LEU A 92 -9.49 -14.41 4.08
N ASP A 93 -9.94 -15.42 4.82
CA ASP A 93 -9.52 -15.64 6.20
C ASP A 93 -8.00 -15.89 6.25
N PRO A 94 -7.23 -15.19 7.11
CA PRO A 94 -5.82 -15.46 7.36
C PRO A 94 -5.50 -16.94 7.63
N LYS A 95 -6.43 -17.68 8.22
CA LYS A 95 -6.32 -19.13 8.48
C LYS A 95 -6.31 -19.98 7.22
N VAL A 96 -6.81 -19.47 6.10
CA VAL A 96 -6.74 -20.11 4.78
C VAL A 96 -5.49 -19.63 4.02
N LEU A 97 -5.19 -18.34 4.13
CA LEU A 97 -4.03 -17.73 3.46
C LEU A 97 -2.69 -18.31 3.94
N ALA A 98 -2.48 -18.43 5.25
CA ALA A 98 -1.20 -18.90 5.79
C ALA A 98 -0.85 -20.34 5.31
N PRO A 99 -1.71 -21.35 5.47
CA PRO A 99 -1.44 -22.70 4.95
C PRO A 99 -1.27 -22.73 3.42
N LEU A 100 -2.00 -21.88 2.69
CA LEU A 100 -1.87 -21.78 1.24
C LEU A 100 -0.50 -21.23 0.83
N THR A 101 -0.01 -20.20 1.52
CA THR A 101 1.32 -19.63 1.27
C THR A 101 2.43 -20.63 1.62
N ASP A 102 2.26 -21.38 2.70
CA ASP A 102 3.21 -22.41 3.11
C ASP A 102 3.23 -23.57 2.12
N ALA A 103 2.05 -24.03 1.67
CA ALA A 103 1.93 -25.05 0.64
C ALA A 103 2.57 -24.61 -0.69
N MET A 104 2.42 -23.34 -1.08
CA MET A 104 3.08 -22.79 -2.28
C MET A 104 4.60 -22.78 -2.14
N ARG A 105 5.14 -22.32 -1.00
CA ARG A 105 6.58 -22.35 -0.73
C ARG A 105 7.13 -23.77 -0.74
N GLN A 106 6.49 -24.66 0.00
CA GLN A 106 6.88 -26.06 0.09
C GLN A 106 6.84 -26.75 -1.28
N SER A 107 5.81 -26.48 -2.09
CA SER A 107 5.69 -27.03 -3.44
C SER A 107 6.77 -26.49 -4.37
N SER A 108 7.12 -25.20 -4.26
CA SER A 108 8.20 -24.57 -5.03
C SER A 108 9.56 -25.15 -4.67
N ASP A 109 9.84 -25.32 -3.37
CA ASP A 109 11.08 -25.90 -2.88
C ASP A 109 11.20 -27.38 -3.28
N GLN A 110 10.11 -28.15 -3.17
CA GLN A 110 10.07 -29.53 -3.65
C GLN A 110 10.29 -29.61 -5.17
N HIS A 111 9.68 -28.74 -5.97
CA HIS A 111 9.92 -28.69 -7.42
C HIS A 111 11.37 -28.32 -7.75
N ARG A 112 11.98 -27.38 -7.00
CA ARG A 112 13.40 -27.03 -7.19
C ARG A 112 14.34 -28.16 -6.80
N GLN A 113 13.99 -28.96 -5.80
CA GLN A 113 14.77 -30.12 -5.35
C GLN A 113 14.56 -31.34 -6.25
N GLU A 114 13.40 -31.48 -6.89
CA GLU A 114 13.11 -32.52 -7.89
C GLU A 114 13.93 -32.28 -9.17
N LYS A 115 15.17 -32.80 -9.19
CA LYS A 115 16.08 -32.71 -10.35
C LYS A 115 15.62 -33.52 -11.58
N LYS A 116 14.63 -34.40 -11.43
CA LYS A 116 14.08 -35.23 -12.51
C LYS A 116 12.58 -34.99 -12.61
N THR A 117 12.08 -34.80 -13.84
CA THR A 117 10.66 -34.66 -14.10
C THR A 117 9.90 -35.87 -13.55
N PRO A 118 8.85 -35.68 -12.73
CA PRO A 118 8.08 -36.77 -12.19
C PRO A 118 7.44 -37.60 -13.30
N SER A 119 7.43 -38.92 -13.13
CA SER A 119 6.77 -39.84 -14.06
C SER A 119 5.25 -39.68 -13.98
N PHE A 120 4.54 -39.93 -15.10
CA PHE A 120 3.07 -39.95 -15.15
C PHE A 120 2.46 -40.84 -14.05
N TRP A 121 3.09 -41.97 -13.71
CA TRP A 121 2.62 -42.83 -12.63
C TRP A 121 2.77 -42.20 -11.24
N GLN A 122 3.84 -41.43 -11.02
CA GLN A 122 4.06 -40.70 -9.76
C GLN A 122 3.06 -39.56 -9.59
N ILE A 123 2.73 -38.85 -10.68
CA ILE A 123 1.69 -37.81 -10.69
C ILE A 123 0.33 -38.44 -10.36
N PHE A 124 -0.01 -39.55 -11.01
CA PHE A 124 -1.26 -40.26 -10.75
C PHE A 124 -1.35 -40.75 -9.30
N ARG A 125 -0.27 -41.32 -8.76
CA ARG A 125 -0.20 -41.74 -7.36
C ARG A 125 -0.30 -40.56 -6.39
N ARG A 126 0.30 -39.41 -6.70
CA ARG A 126 0.21 -38.18 -5.90
C ARG A 126 -1.22 -37.63 -5.91
N ALA A 127 -1.89 -37.60 -7.06
CA ALA A 127 -3.29 -37.18 -7.17
C ALA A 127 -4.26 -38.10 -6.40
N THR A 128 -3.98 -39.41 -6.38
CA THR A 128 -4.81 -40.42 -5.70
C THR A 128 -4.37 -40.70 -4.26
N SER A 129 -3.36 -39.99 -3.74
CA SER A 129 -2.94 -40.04 -2.34
C SER A 129 -4.00 -39.45 -1.41
N GLU A 130 -3.89 -39.68 -0.10
CA GLU A 130 -4.82 -39.13 0.88
C GLU A 130 -4.90 -37.59 0.79
N ASP A 131 -3.76 -36.90 0.77
CA ASP A 131 -3.70 -35.45 0.65
C ASP A 131 -4.15 -34.95 -0.74
N GLY A 132 -3.81 -35.70 -1.80
CA GLY A 132 -4.28 -35.40 -3.16
C GLY A 132 -5.80 -35.45 -3.26
N ARG A 133 -6.44 -36.44 -2.64
CA ARG A 133 -7.91 -36.55 -2.59
C ARG A 133 -8.53 -35.44 -1.76
N ARG A 134 -7.93 -35.05 -0.64
CA ARG A 134 -8.39 -33.92 0.18
C ARG A 134 -8.35 -32.61 -0.62
N GLY A 135 -7.25 -32.34 -1.33
CA GLY A 135 -7.12 -31.17 -2.20
C GLY A 135 -8.12 -31.18 -3.36
N LEU A 136 -8.30 -32.32 -4.03
CA LEU A 136 -9.29 -32.49 -5.09
C LEU A 136 -10.72 -32.29 -4.56
N SER A 137 -11.04 -32.82 -3.38
CA SER A 137 -12.34 -32.62 -2.74
C SER A 137 -12.61 -31.15 -2.43
N PHE A 138 -11.61 -30.42 -1.95
CA PHE A 138 -11.76 -28.98 -1.72
C PHE A 138 -11.99 -28.22 -3.03
N PHE A 139 -11.22 -28.54 -4.07
CA PHE A 139 -11.36 -27.92 -5.38
C PHE A 139 -12.73 -28.19 -6.01
N THR A 140 -13.24 -29.42 -5.93
CA THR A 140 -14.58 -29.75 -6.45
C THR A 140 -15.69 -29.06 -5.65
N LEU A 141 -15.54 -28.89 -4.34
CA LEU A 141 -16.47 -28.10 -3.52
C LEU A 141 -16.47 -26.62 -3.91
N LEU A 142 -15.29 -26.02 -4.14
CA LEU A 142 -15.17 -24.66 -4.65
C LEU A 142 -15.89 -24.51 -6.00
N LEU A 143 -15.60 -25.39 -6.96
CA LEU A 143 -16.26 -25.39 -8.27
C LEU A 143 -17.78 -25.56 -8.16
N THR A 144 -18.25 -26.43 -7.27
CA THR A 144 -19.68 -26.65 -7.04
C THR A 144 -20.36 -25.40 -6.49
N ASN A 145 -19.74 -24.74 -5.52
CA ASN A 145 -20.30 -23.52 -4.91
C ASN A 145 -20.27 -22.33 -5.89
N PHE A 146 -19.20 -22.21 -6.69
CA PHE A 146 -19.13 -21.23 -7.77
C PHE A 146 -20.21 -21.49 -8.84
N GLY A 147 -20.40 -22.75 -9.24
CA GLY A 147 -21.47 -23.11 -10.18
C GLY A 147 -22.88 -22.81 -9.65
N LYS A 148 -23.10 -22.89 -8.33
CA LYS A 148 -24.35 -22.48 -7.69
C LYS A 148 -24.55 -20.96 -7.72
N SER A 149 -23.50 -20.16 -7.53
CA SER A 149 -23.62 -18.70 -7.56
C SER A 149 -23.92 -18.15 -8.97
N LEU A 150 -23.55 -18.87 -10.03
CA LEU A 150 -23.86 -18.49 -11.41
C LEU A 150 -25.31 -18.78 -11.85
N LYS A 151 -26.08 -19.52 -11.04
CA LYS A 151 -27.51 -19.81 -11.31
C LYS A 151 -28.46 -18.80 -10.63
N ALA A 152 -27.92 -17.91 -9.79
CA ALA A 152 -28.64 -16.81 -9.16
C ALA A 152 -28.60 -15.57 -10.06
#